data_AF-A0A3P2A7G8-F1
#
_entry.id   AF-A0A3P2A7G8-F1
#
_cell.length_a   1.000
_cell.length_b   1.000
_cell.length_c   1.000
_cell.angle_alpha   90.00
_cell.angle_beta   90.00
_cell.angle_gamma   90.00
#
_symmetry.space_group_name_H-M   'P 1'
#
loop_
_entity.id
_entity.type
_entity.pdbx_description
1 polymer ?
#
loop_
_entity_poly.entity_id
_entity_poly.type
_entity_poly.pdbx_seq_one_letter_code
_entity_poly.pdbx_strand_id
1 'polypeptide(L)'
;MIATAGGLSVALAKEKQPDIQSDTSGLPTELSTSIARTALAMGVKEPLSISKHADSAKISGSNQAVCTVKLSNGAEPKMLGISCK
;
A
#
# COMPACT_ATOMS: atom_id res chain seq x y z
N MET A 1 -25.87 12.24 -33.72
CA MET A 1 -25.91 12.61 -32.29
C MET A 1 -25.95 11.29 -31.51
N ILE A 2 -25.07 10.87 -30.61
CA ILE A 2 -24.00 11.46 -29.78
C ILE A 2 -22.99 10.33 -29.47
N ALA A 3 -21.76 10.72 -29.16
CA ALA A 3 -20.52 9.95 -28.95
C ALA A 3 -20.58 8.65 -28.12
N THR A 4 -19.91 7.60 -28.61
CA THR A 4 -19.36 6.51 -27.79
C THR A 4 -17.99 6.94 -27.27
N ALA A 5 -17.98 7.71 -26.18
CA ALA A 5 -16.77 7.90 -25.41
C ALA A 5 -16.41 6.55 -24.78
N GLY A 6 -15.28 5.97 -25.20
CA GLY A 6 -14.64 4.86 -24.51
C GLY A 6 -14.47 5.24 -23.05
N GLY A 7 -15.34 4.67 -22.21
CA GLY A 7 -15.31 4.85 -20.77
C GLY A 7 -13.98 4.32 -20.28
N LEU A 8 -13.05 5.24 -20.04
CA LEU A 8 -11.93 5.02 -19.15
C LEU A 8 -12.57 4.56 -17.84
N SER A 9 -12.56 3.24 -17.63
CA SER A 9 -12.97 2.64 -16.37
C SER A 9 -11.89 3.02 -15.37
N VAL A 10 -11.90 4.28 -14.93
CA VAL A 10 -11.39 4.63 -13.62
C VAL A 10 -12.35 3.90 -12.70
N ALA A 11 -12.02 2.63 -12.42
CA ALA A 11 -12.56 1.95 -11.28
C ALA A 11 -12.39 2.96 -10.16
N LEU A 12 -13.50 3.58 -9.73
CA LEU A 12 -13.58 4.16 -8.42
C LEU A 12 -13.17 3.00 -7.52
N ALA A 13 -11.90 3.00 -7.13
CA ALA A 13 -11.38 2.17 -6.09
C ALA A 13 -12.16 2.62 -4.86
N LYS A 14 -13.32 1.99 -4.69
CA LYS A 14 -14.12 1.95 -3.48
C LYS A 14 -13.09 1.93 -2.36
N GLU A 15 -13.11 2.94 -1.49
CA GLU A 15 -12.21 3.11 -0.34
C GLU A 15 -12.39 1.93 0.62
N LYS A 16 -12.02 0.74 0.15
CA LYS A 16 -11.93 -0.48 0.90
C LYS A 16 -10.74 -0.22 1.81
N GLN A 17 -11.03 -0.09 3.10
CA GLN A 17 -9.97 -0.14 4.09
C GLN A 17 -9.16 -1.41 3.81
N PRO A 18 -7.84 -1.28 3.60
CA PRO A 18 -7.00 -2.41 3.29
C PRO A 18 -7.09 -3.41 4.44
N ASP A 19 -7.33 -4.67 4.10
CA ASP A 19 -7.38 -5.77 5.06
C ASP A 19 -5.95 -6.08 5.53
N ILE A 20 -5.56 -5.49 6.66
CA ILE A 20 -4.25 -5.69 7.28
C ILE A 20 -4.40 -6.77 8.35
N GLN A 21 -3.96 -7.98 8.03
CA GLN A 21 -4.02 -9.12 8.94
C GLN A 21 -2.97 -9.01 10.05
N SER A 22 -1.82 -8.39 9.77
CA SER A 22 -0.74 -8.25 10.75
C SER A 22 0.09 -7.01 10.49
N ASP A 23 0.19 -6.12 11.48
CA ASP A 23 1.08 -4.96 11.47
C ASP A 23 2.05 -5.05 12.65
N THR A 24 3.31 -5.34 12.34
CA THR A 24 4.43 -5.36 13.31
C THR A 24 5.40 -4.21 13.07
N SER A 25 5.02 -3.26 12.22
CA SER A 25 5.89 -2.17 11.77
C SER A 25 6.06 -1.06 12.82
N GLY A 26 5.10 -0.94 13.74
CA GLY A 26 5.05 0.14 14.72
C GLY A 26 4.99 1.51 14.05
N LEU A 27 4.39 1.58 12.86
CA LEU A 27 4.14 2.81 12.14
C LEU A 27 2.81 3.41 12.58
N PRO A 28 2.63 4.73 12.43
CA PRO A 28 1.34 5.35 12.68
C PRO A 28 0.28 4.77 11.73
N THR A 29 -0.91 4.49 12.26
CA THR A 29 -2.01 3.81 11.54
C THR A 29 -2.36 4.47 10.20
N GLU A 30 -2.32 5.81 10.14
CA GLU A 30 -2.51 6.59 8.91
C GLU A 30 -1.49 6.21 7.82
N LEU A 31 -0.22 6.08 8.22
CA LEU A 31 0.87 5.76 7.30
C LEU A 31 0.82 4.29 6.88
N SER A 32 0.58 3.36 7.81
CA SER A 32 0.34 1.93 7.49
C SER A 32 -0.80 1.77 6.49
N THR A 33 -1.90 2.49 6.70
CA THR A 33 -3.10 2.45 5.83
C THR A 33 -2.80 3.02 4.45
N SER A 34 -2.13 4.17 4.36
CA SER A 34 -1.75 4.80 3.10
C SER A 34 -0.83 3.91 2.27
N ILE A 35 0.18 3.33 2.92
CA ILE A 35 1.10 2.37 2.31
C ILE A 35 0.35 1.13 1.81
N ALA A 36 -0.52 0.56 2.65
CA ALA A 36 -1.29 -0.62 2.33
C ALA A 36 -2.20 -0.39 1.11
N ARG A 37 -2.92 0.74 1.05
CA ARG A 37 -3.71 1.14 -0.12
C ARG A 37 -2.85 1.25 -1.38
N THR A 38 -1.66 1.85 -1.26
CA THR A 38 -0.73 1.97 -2.38
C THR A 38 -0.25 0.60 -2.85
N ALA A 39 0.05 -0.31 -1.93
CA ALA A 39 0.45 -1.68 -2.25
C ALA A 39 -0.66 -2.43 -3.01
N LEU A 40 -1.93 -2.28 -2.59
CA LEU A 40 -3.07 -2.86 -3.31
C LEU A 40 -3.20 -2.28 -4.73
N ALA A 41 -3.07 -0.95 -4.86
CA ALA A 41 -3.10 -0.29 -6.17
C ALA A 41 -1.95 -0.73 -7.09
N MET A 42 -0.82 -1.17 -6.52
CA MET A 42 0.34 -1.71 -7.25
C MET A 42 0.20 -3.22 -7.57
N GLY A 43 -0.88 -3.88 -7.14
CA GLY A 43 -1.18 -5.28 -7.46
C GLY A 43 -0.91 -6.30 -6.34
N VAL A 44 -0.56 -5.84 -5.14
CA VAL A 44 -0.54 -6.72 -3.95
C VAL A 44 -1.96 -7.14 -3.60
N LYS A 45 -2.16 -8.39 -3.19
CA LYS A 45 -3.48 -8.91 -2.81
C LYS A 45 -3.63 -9.02 -1.30
N GLU A 46 -4.83 -8.72 -0.82
CA GLU A 46 -5.23 -8.92 0.58
C GLU A 46 -5.30 -10.42 0.93
N PRO A 47 -5.15 -10.80 2.21
CA PRO A 47 -4.75 -9.96 3.35
C PRO A 47 -3.31 -9.45 3.26
N LEU A 48 -3.07 -8.26 3.80
CA LEU A 48 -1.75 -7.63 3.86
C LEU A 48 -1.07 -7.87 5.20
N SER A 49 0.25 -8.05 5.16
CA SER A 49 1.12 -8.09 6.31
C SER A 49 2.19 -7.01 6.19
N ILE A 50 2.32 -6.19 7.21
CA ILE A 50 3.23 -5.05 7.29
C ILE A 50 4.25 -5.34 8.38
N SER A 51 5.52 -5.21 8.02
CA SER A 51 6.66 -5.40 8.93
C SER A 51 7.66 -4.27 8.71
N LYS A 52 8.30 -3.76 9.77
CA LYS A 52 9.35 -2.74 9.65
C LYS A 52 10.72 -3.39 9.84
N HIS A 53 11.62 -3.09 8.94
CA HIS A 53 13.02 -3.45 8.98
C HIS A 53 13.86 -2.16 8.90
N ALA A 54 14.38 -1.74 10.06
CA ALA A 54 15.15 -0.50 10.22
C ALA A 54 14.44 0.70 9.57
N ASP A 55 14.99 1.18 8.45
CA ASP A 55 14.54 2.37 7.71
C ASP A 55 13.56 2.03 6.59
N SER A 56 12.96 0.85 6.62
CA SER A 56 12.04 0.39 5.58
C SER A 56 10.88 -0.41 6.15
N ALA A 57 9.71 -0.30 5.54
CA ALA A 57 8.55 -1.13 5.81
C ALA A 57 8.30 -2.08 4.64
N LYS A 58 8.24 -3.37 4.92
CA LYS A 58 7.92 -4.41 3.95
C LYS A 58 6.45 -4.78 4.09
N ILE A 59 5.76 -4.80 2.96
CA ILE A 59 4.35 -5.10 2.83
C ILE A 59 4.23 -6.28 1.89
N SER A 60 3.71 -7.38 2.38
CA SER A 60 3.44 -8.59 1.61
C SER A 60 1.96 -8.88 1.64
N GLY A 61 1.45 -9.38 0.52
CA GLY A 61 0.07 -9.83 0.42
C GLY A 61 -0.08 -11.35 0.48
N SER A 62 -1.28 -11.82 0.20
CA SER A 62 -1.58 -13.23 -0.09
C SER A 62 -0.97 -13.73 -1.41
N ASN A 63 -0.48 -12.81 -2.24
CA ASN A 63 0.21 -13.10 -3.49
C ASN A 63 1.72 -12.88 -3.35
N GLN A 64 2.52 -13.30 -4.35
CA GLN A 64 3.97 -13.13 -4.38
C GLN A 64 4.45 -11.68 -4.48
N ALA A 65 3.54 -10.73 -4.71
CA ALA A 65 3.85 -9.31 -4.81
C ALA A 65 4.23 -8.74 -3.43
N VAL A 66 5.38 -8.05 -3.38
CA VAL A 66 5.91 -7.47 -2.15
C VAL A 66 6.30 -6.01 -2.41
N CYS A 67 5.75 -5.12 -1.62
CA CYS A 67 6.14 -3.71 -1.58
C CYS A 67 7.14 -3.48 -0.46
N THR A 68 8.17 -2.69 -0.74
CA THR A 68 9.10 -2.16 0.25
C THR A 68 9.02 -0.66 0.20
N VAL A 69 8.66 -0.07 1.33
CA VAL A 69 8.58 1.36 1.53
C VAL A 69 9.82 1.81 2.26
N LYS A 70 10.56 2.76 1.70
CA LYS A 70 11.63 3.44 2.42
C LYS A 70 11.03 4.50 3.32
N LEU A 71 11.50 4.54 4.56
CA LEU A 71 11.09 5.47 5.59
C LEU A 71 12.26 6.38 5.97
N SER A 72 11.97 7.61 6.37
CA SER A 72 12.98 8.50 6.94
C SER A 72 13.38 8.05 8.33
N ASN A 73 14.66 8.21 8.67
CA ASN A 73 15.13 8.03 10.04
C ASN A 73 14.66 9.19 10.92
N GLY A 74 13.85 8.88 11.94
CA GLY A 74 13.31 9.88 12.86
C GLY A 74 12.18 9.34 13.74
N ALA A 75 11.77 10.15 14.73
CA ALA A 75 10.65 9.83 15.64
C ALA A 75 9.32 9.68 14.89
N GLU A 76 9.14 10.43 13.80
CA GLU A 76 8.02 10.30 12.86
C GLU A 76 8.56 9.83 11.50
N PRO A 77 8.54 8.51 11.22
CA PRO A 77 9.02 7.98 9.95
C PRO A 77 8.09 8.43 8.82
N LYS A 78 8.65 9.13 7.82
CA LYS A 78 7.95 9.58 6.62
C LYS A 78 8.28 8.66 5.45
N MET A 79 7.29 8.43 4.59
CA MET A 79 7.46 7.66 3.37
C MET A 79 8.36 8.41 2.38
N LEU A 80 9.58 7.92 2.18
CA LEU A 80 10.56 8.47 1.23
C LEU A 80 10.38 7.91 -0.18
N GLY A 81 9.83 6.70 -0.30
CA GLY A 81 9.57 6.06 -1.57
C GLY A 81 9.01 4.66 -1.39
N ILE A 82 8.43 4.11 -2.46
CA ILE A 82 7.89 2.75 -2.49
C ILE A 82 8.43 2.00 -3.70
N SER A 83 8.71 0.72 -3.51
CA SER A 83 9.15 -0.18 -4.57
C SER A 83 8.42 -1.49 -4.41
N CYS A 84 7.56 -1.84 -5.36
CA CYS A 84 6.88 -3.14 -5.37
C CYS A 84 7.44 -4.01 -6.49
N LYS A 85 7.59 -5.29 -6.19
CA LYS A 85 8.12 -6.32 -7.10
C LYS A 85 7.28 -7.59 -6.98
#